data_AF-T0ZMW8-F1
#
_entry.id   AF-T0ZMW8-F1
#
_cell.length_a   1.000
_cell.length_b   1.000
_cell.length_c   1.000
_cell.angle_alpha   90.00
_cell.angle_beta   90.00
_cell.angle_gamma   90.00
#
_symmetry.space_group_name_H-M   'P 1'
#
loop_
_entity.id
_entity.type
_entity.pdbx_description
1 polymer ?
#
loop_
_entity_poly.entity_id
_entity_poly.type
_entity_poly.pdbx_seq_one_letter_code
_entity_poly.pdbx_strand_id
1 'polypeptide(L)'
;MLKETGRELHMASPKDVALIAKSPVKTDVRDSAKLAHLYQAGFLPECYLPPPEIDRMRFVVRQRQDLGRKVALVKNQVHALVTRHLLDSEMGGLSDFFGVRGLQRLTQLPLPVEARAALARYLRQLTYLAEQEEDLQLSLAQLATDRKDVRLLMSIPGVDYYTAVAL
;
A
#
# COMPACT_ATOMS: atom_id res chain seq x y z
N MET A 1 -7.15 5.74 -21.11
CA MET A 1 -7.37 4.37 -20.55
C MET A 1 -8.65 3.78 -21.15
N LEU A 2 -8.80 2.45 -21.27
CA LEU A 2 -9.96 1.80 -21.94
C LEU A 2 -11.34 2.30 -21.43
N LYS A 3 -11.44 2.67 -20.15
CA LYS A 3 -12.64 3.25 -19.51
C LYS A 3 -13.12 4.58 -20.10
N GLU A 4 -12.26 5.31 -20.81
CA GLU A 4 -12.56 6.63 -21.39
C GLU A 4 -13.05 6.53 -22.85
N THR A 5 -13.10 5.32 -23.42
CA THR A 5 -13.41 5.11 -24.85
C THR A 5 -14.90 5.11 -25.16
N GLY A 6 -15.77 5.31 -24.16
CA GLY A 6 -17.24 5.29 -24.32
C GLY A 6 -17.83 3.92 -24.66
N ARG A 7 -17.01 2.86 -24.60
CA ARG A 7 -17.42 1.48 -24.85
C ARG A 7 -17.88 0.80 -23.56
N GLU A 8 -18.78 -0.15 -23.70
CA GLU A 8 -19.10 -1.09 -22.64
C GLU A 8 -17.88 -1.96 -22.33
N LEU A 9 -17.59 -2.13 -21.05
CA LEU A 9 -16.40 -2.84 -20.58
C LEU A 9 -16.80 -3.98 -19.66
N HIS A 10 -16.39 -5.18 -20.05
CA HIS A 10 -16.52 -6.39 -19.25
C HIS A 10 -15.14 -6.76 -18.71
N MET A 11 -15.02 -6.90 -17.40
CA MET A 11 -13.80 -7.38 -16.76
C MET A 11 -14.03 -8.81 -16.32
N ALA A 12 -13.11 -9.72 -16.66
CA ALA A 12 -13.20 -11.12 -16.27
C ALA A 12 -12.07 -11.47 -15.28
N SER A 13 -12.38 -12.34 -14.32
CA SER A 13 -11.39 -12.87 -13.38
C SER A 13 -10.41 -13.81 -14.10
N PRO A 14 -9.10 -13.51 -14.15
CA PRO A 14 -8.14 -14.37 -14.84
C PRO A 14 -8.06 -15.78 -14.24
N LYS A 15 -8.28 -15.91 -12.92
CA LYS A 15 -8.27 -17.20 -12.23
C LYS A 15 -9.44 -18.07 -12.65
N ASP A 16 -10.64 -17.50 -12.71
CA ASP A 16 -11.86 -18.24 -13.05
C ASP A 16 -11.91 -18.57 -14.54
N VAL A 17 -11.46 -17.65 -15.41
CA VAL A 17 -11.26 -17.94 -16.83
C VAL A 17 -10.29 -19.10 -17.03
N ALA A 18 -9.21 -19.18 -16.23
CA ALA A 18 -8.24 -20.27 -16.33
C ALA A 18 -8.79 -21.62 -15.85
N LEU A 19 -9.90 -21.67 -15.09
CA LEU A 19 -10.57 -22.91 -14.72
C LEU A 19 -11.43 -23.46 -15.86
N ILE A 20 -11.99 -22.58 -16.70
CA ILE A 20 -12.98 -22.94 -17.73
C ILE A 20 -12.36 -23.01 -19.12
N ALA A 21 -11.40 -22.13 -19.42
CA ALA A 21 -10.82 -21.93 -20.75
C ALA A 21 -9.28 -21.93 -20.72
N LYS A 22 -8.69 -22.83 -19.93
CA LYS A 22 -7.22 -23.00 -19.89
C LYS A 22 -6.69 -23.42 -21.25
N SER A 23 -5.60 -22.81 -21.69
CA SER A 23 -4.95 -23.17 -22.94
C SER A 23 -3.43 -23.28 -22.74
N PRO A 24 -2.78 -24.29 -23.34
CA PRO A 24 -1.33 -24.45 -23.23
C PRO A 24 -0.56 -23.38 -24.01
N VAL A 25 -1.19 -22.75 -25.01
CA VAL A 25 -0.57 -21.70 -25.83
C VAL A 25 -1.30 -20.39 -25.59
N LYS A 26 -0.58 -19.43 -25.01
CA LYS A 26 -1.09 -18.12 -24.65
C LYS A 26 -0.68 -17.09 -25.70
N THR A 27 -1.64 -16.53 -26.42
CA THR A 27 -1.43 -15.43 -27.36
C THR A 27 -2.60 -14.46 -27.25
N ASP A 28 -2.35 -13.15 -27.36
CA ASP A 28 -3.40 -12.12 -27.20
C ASP A 28 -4.59 -12.34 -28.14
N VAL A 29 -4.33 -12.77 -29.38
CA VAL A 29 -5.36 -13.09 -30.37
C VAL A 29 -6.26 -14.24 -29.91
N ARG A 30 -5.67 -15.36 -29.48
CA ARG A 30 -6.43 -16.54 -29.03
C ARG A 30 -7.15 -16.27 -27.72
N ASP A 31 -6.53 -15.53 -26.80
CA ASP A 31 -7.13 -15.20 -25.51
C ASP A 31 -8.31 -14.23 -25.69
N SER A 32 -8.19 -13.23 -26.59
CA SER A 32 -9.31 -12.34 -26.92
C SER A 32 -10.49 -13.09 -27.54
N ALA A 33 -10.23 -14.03 -28.46
CA ALA A 33 -11.27 -14.85 -29.08
C ALA A 33 -12.00 -15.74 -28.06
N LYS A 34 -11.26 -16.33 -27.09
CA LYS A 34 -11.87 -17.12 -26.00
C LYS A 34 -12.74 -16.25 -25.09
N LEU A 35 -12.26 -15.08 -24.69
CA LEU A 35 -13.03 -14.16 -23.85
C LEU A 35 -14.32 -13.73 -24.56
N ALA A 36 -14.26 -13.42 -25.86
CA ALA A 36 -15.43 -13.10 -26.67
C ALA A 36 -16.43 -14.27 -26.73
N HIS A 37 -15.93 -15.50 -26.92
CA HIS A 37 -16.78 -16.69 -26.93
C HIS A 37 -17.44 -16.94 -25.57
N LEU A 38 -16.70 -16.82 -24.46
CA LEU A 38 -17.23 -16.95 -23.11
C LEU A 38 -18.31 -15.90 -22.83
N TYR A 39 -18.09 -14.66 -23.27
CA TYR A 39 -19.09 -13.60 -23.13
C TYR A 39 -20.36 -13.90 -23.93
N GLN A 40 -20.22 -14.25 -25.21
CA GLN A 40 -21.34 -14.60 -26.07
C GLN A 40 -22.15 -15.78 -25.53
N ALA A 41 -21.47 -16.77 -24.95
CA ALA A 41 -22.10 -17.96 -24.38
C ALA A 41 -22.66 -17.74 -22.96
N GLY A 42 -22.51 -16.55 -22.37
CA GLY A 42 -22.97 -16.24 -21.02
C GLY A 42 -22.16 -16.91 -19.90
N PHE A 43 -20.95 -17.39 -20.21
CA PHE A 43 -20.05 -18.07 -19.27
C PHE A 43 -18.84 -17.22 -18.87
N LEU A 44 -18.78 -15.94 -19.25
CA LEU A 44 -17.70 -15.06 -18.81
C LEU A 44 -17.81 -14.83 -17.29
N PRO A 45 -16.79 -15.20 -16.50
CA PRO A 45 -16.80 -14.93 -15.07
C PRO A 45 -16.48 -13.44 -14.84
N GLU A 46 -17.51 -12.62 -14.96
CA GLU A 46 -17.42 -11.18 -14.80
C GLU A 46 -17.04 -10.80 -13.37
N CYS A 47 -16.18 -9.79 -13.25
CA CYS A 47 -15.77 -9.23 -11.98
C CYS A 47 -16.05 -7.73 -11.93
N TYR A 48 -16.17 -7.23 -10.69
CA TYR A 48 -16.53 -5.85 -10.44
C TYR A 48 -15.57 -4.86 -11.10
N LEU A 49 -16.11 -4.01 -11.97
CA LEU A 49 -15.41 -2.87 -12.54
C LEU A 49 -15.71 -1.62 -11.70
N PRO A 50 -14.78 -1.14 -10.86
CA PRO A 50 -15.02 0.04 -10.05
C PRO A 50 -15.25 1.29 -10.91
N PRO A 51 -16.22 2.15 -10.54
CA PRO A 51 -16.40 3.45 -11.16
C PRO A 51 -15.18 4.35 -10.86
N PRO A 52 -14.94 5.41 -11.66
CA PRO A 52 -13.74 6.23 -11.57
C PRO A 52 -13.46 6.81 -10.18
N GLU A 53 -14.51 7.16 -9.44
CA GLU A 53 -14.39 7.69 -8.08
C GLU A 53 -13.81 6.67 -7.09
N ILE A 54 -14.33 5.43 -7.12
CA ILE A 54 -13.85 4.33 -6.27
C ILE A 54 -12.39 3.96 -6.64
N ASP A 55 -12.07 3.98 -7.94
CA ASP A 55 -10.71 3.73 -8.39
C ASP A 55 -9.71 4.77 -7.89
N ARG A 56 -10.08 6.05 -7.91
CA ARG A 56 -9.26 7.15 -7.38
C ARG A 56 -9.01 6.98 -5.88
N MET A 57 -10.04 6.64 -5.11
CA MET A 57 -9.89 6.39 -3.67
C MET A 57 -8.97 5.20 -3.39
N ARG A 58 -9.20 4.06 -4.07
CA ARG A 58 -8.36 2.86 -3.93
C ARG A 58 -6.92 3.13 -4.33
N PHE A 59 -6.67 4.00 -5.30
CA PHE A 59 -5.32 4.42 -5.68
C PHE A 59 -4.61 5.11 -4.51
N VAL A 60 -5.25 6.09 -3.87
CA VAL A 60 -4.66 6.80 -2.72
C VAL A 60 -4.47 5.86 -1.52
N VAL A 61 -5.43 4.97 -1.24
CA VAL A 61 -5.29 3.95 -0.17
C VAL A 61 -4.10 3.02 -0.44
N ARG A 62 -3.90 2.56 -1.67
CA ARG A 62 -2.72 1.74 -2.02
C ARG A 62 -1.41 2.49 -1.83
N GLN A 63 -1.36 3.77 -2.22
CA GLN A 63 -0.19 4.61 -1.98
C GLN A 63 0.13 4.72 -0.48
N ARG A 64 -0.89 4.88 0.38
CA ARG A 64 -0.72 4.85 1.84
C ARG A 64 -0.11 3.56 2.34
N GLN A 65 -0.63 2.43 1.86
CA GLN A 65 -0.14 1.10 2.23
C GLN A 65 1.31 0.90 1.79
N ASP A 66 1.65 1.30 0.56
CA ASP A 66 3.00 1.21 0.03
C ASP A 66 3.98 2.11 0.80
N LEU A 67 3.54 3.29 1.21
CA LEU A 67 4.33 4.16 2.06
C LEU A 67 4.60 3.53 3.43
N GLY A 68 3.57 2.94 4.06
CA GLY A 68 3.74 2.20 5.31
C GLY A 68 4.75 1.05 5.19
N ARG A 69 4.73 0.31 4.07
CA ARG A 69 5.73 -0.73 3.78
C ARG A 69 7.15 -0.17 3.67
N LYS A 70 7.33 0.99 3.02
CA LYS A 70 8.63 1.67 2.91
C LYS A 70 9.14 2.11 4.28
N VAL A 71 8.28 2.73 5.10
CA VAL A 71 8.62 3.11 6.48
C VAL A 71 9.06 1.90 7.28
N ALA A 72 8.28 0.81 7.26
CA ALA A 72 8.62 -0.43 7.96
C ALA A 72 9.96 -1.01 7.50
N LEU A 73 10.23 -1.00 6.18
CA LEU A 73 11.50 -1.46 5.62
C LEU A 73 12.68 -0.65 6.17
N VAL A 74 12.60 0.68 6.17
CA VAL A 74 13.69 1.54 6.66
C VAL A 74 13.86 1.39 8.18
N LYS A 75 12.77 1.30 8.95
CA LYS A 75 12.82 1.01 10.39
C LYS A 75 13.53 -0.33 10.67
N ASN A 76 13.21 -1.37 9.90
CA ASN A 76 13.86 -2.67 10.01
C ASN A 76 15.35 -2.62 9.66
N GLN A 77 15.76 -1.77 8.71
CA GLN A 77 17.18 -1.55 8.41
C GLN A 77 17.93 -0.90 9.59
N VAL A 78 17.29 0.02 10.32
CA VAL A 78 17.86 0.60 11.54
C VAL A 78 17.99 -0.47 12.64
N HIS A 79 16.94 -1.27 12.87
CA HIS A 79 17.01 -2.39 13.81
C HIS A 79 18.14 -3.37 13.44
N ALA A 80 18.21 -3.79 12.18
CA ALA A 80 19.26 -4.70 11.70
C ALA A 80 20.67 -4.11 11.86
N LEU A 81 20.84 -2.80 11.68
CA LEU A 81 22.11 -2.11 11.91
C LEU A 81 22.52 -2.18 13.39
N VAL A 82 21.59 -1.91 14.31
CA VAL A 82 21.84 -2.00 15.76
C VAL A 82 22.22 -3.44 16.14
N THR A 83 21.45 -4.42 15.70
CA THR A 83 21.69 -5.84 16.00
C THR A 83 23.00 -6.34 15.41
N ARG A 84 23.35 -5.93 14.18
CA ARG A 84 24.63 -6.28 13.54
C ARG A 84 25.85 -5.82 14.33
N HIS A 85 25.72 -4.71 15.07
CA HIS A 85 26.78 -4.18 15.92
C HIS A 85 26.67 -4.64 17.39
N LEU A 86 25.75 -5.56 17.71
CA LEU A 86 25.51 -6.10 19.06
C LEU A 86 25.13 -5.02 20.08
N LEU A 87 24.38 -4.00 19.64
CA LEU A 87 23.99 -2.85 20.45
C LEU A 87 22.53 -2.91 20.93
N ASP A 88 21.87 -4.07 20.86
CA ASP A 88 20.47 -4.20 21.29
C ASP A 88 20.29 -3.90 22.78
N SER A 89 21.28 -4.24 23.63
CA SER A 89 21.27 -3.90 25.06
C SER A 89 21.30 -2.39 25.30
N GLU A 90 21.98 -1.63 24.43
CA GLU A 90 22.00 -0.17 24.50
C GLU A 90 20.67 0.45 24.15
N MET A 91 19.81 -0.28 23.44
CA MET A 91 18.45 0.15 23.13
C MET A 91 17.41 -0.45 24.07
N GLY A 92 17.85 -1.19 25.10
CA GLY A 92 16.99 -1.81 26.09
C GLY A 92 16.19 -0.80 26.92
N GLY A 93 14.97 -1.19 27.33
CA GLY A 93 14.08 -0.36 28.14
C GLY A 93 13.37 0.77 27.38
N LEU A 94 13.58 0.88 26.07
CA LEU A 94 12.82 1.78 25.21
C LEU A 94 11.53 1.10 24.74
N SER A 95 10.42 1.84 24.78
CA SER A 95 9.16 1.41 24.18
C SER A 95 9.15 1.56 22.65
N ASP A 96 9.95 2.49 22.11
CA ASP A 96 10.07 2.75 20.68
C ASP A 96 11.47 3.33 20.35
N PHE A 97 12.13 2.75 19.35
CA PHE A 97 13.42 3.23 18.83
C PHE A 97 13.29 4.57 18.11
N PHE A 98 12.13 4.86 17.53
CA PHE A 98 11.90 6.03 16.68
C PHE A 98 11.18 7.17 17.41
N GLY A 99 10.86 7.00 18.69
CA GLY A 99 10.41 8.08 19.56
C GLY A 99 11.56 8.99 19.98
N VAL A 100 11.24 10.12 20.64
CA VAL A 100 12.23 11.16 21.01
C VAL A 100 13.44 10.58 21.76
N ARG A 101 13.21 9.77 22.80
CA ARG A 101 14.28 9.14 23.58
C ARG A 101 15.06 8.10 22.77
N GLY A 102 14.38 7.33 21.92
CA GLY A 102 15.02 6.32 21.08
C GLY A 102 15.93 6.94 20.02
N LEU A 103 15.49 8.02 19.38
CA LEU A 103 16.31 8.78 18.42
C LEU A 103 17.55 9.39 19.08
N GLN A 104 17.38 9.96 20.29
CA GLN A 104 18.52 10.45 21.08
C GLN A 104 19.51 9.32 21.36
N ARG A 105 19.04 8.14 21.81
CA ARG A 105 19.89 6.97 22.07
C ARG A 105 20.61 6.50 20.80
N LEU A 106 19.90 6.38 19.68
CA LEU A 106 20.45 5.98 18.37
C LEU A 106 21.63 6.86 17.95
N THR A 107 21.54 8.18 18.16
CA THR A 107 22.63 9.10 17.80
C THR A 107 23.88 8.96 18.67
N GLN A 108 23.71 8.48 19.91
CA GLN A 108 24.79 8.30 20.89
C GLN A 108 25.46 6.92 20.80
N LEU A 109 24.90 5.98 20.02
CA LEU A 109 25.45 4.63 19.91
C LEU A 109 26.92 4.65 19.45
N PRO A 110 27.78 3.78 20.01
CA PRO A 110 29.19 3.66 19.64
C PRO A 110 29.36 2.91 18.30
N LEU A 111 28.86 3.52 17.22
CA LEU A 111 28.93 2.98 15.86
C LEU A 111 30.22 3.41 15.15
N PRO A 112 30.82 2.53 14.31
CA PRO A 112 31.88 2.91 13.39
C PRO A 112 31.37 3.94 12.37
N VAL A 113 32.29 4.66 11.73
CA VAL A 113 31.99 5.83 10.89
C VAL A 113 31.02 5.48 9.75
N GLU A 114 31.20 4.32 9.13
CA GLU A 114 30.38 3.84 8.01
C GLU A 114 28.95 3.52 8.46
N ALA A 115 28.80 2.88 9.62
CA ALA A 115 27.51 2.54 10.20
C ALA A 115 26.77 3.80 10.69
N ARG A 116 27.50 4.77 11.26
CA ARG A 116 26.93 6.08 11.63
C ARG A 116 26.42 6.83 10.41
N ALA A 117 27.16 6.81 9.31
CA ALA A 117 26.72 7.41 8.05
C ALA A 117 25.48 6.70 7.47
N ALA A 118 25.42 5.36 7.58
CA ALA A 118 24.24 4.59 7.18
C ALA A 118 23.01 4.92 8.02
N LEU A 119 23.15 4.94 9.35
CA LEU A 119 22.09 5.34 10.28
C LEU A 119 21.55 6.73 9.92
N ALA A 120 22.43 7.72 9.72
CA ALA A 120 22.03 9.07 9.33
C ALA A 120 21.24 9.10 8.01
N ARG A 121 21.58 8.28 7.02
CA ARG A 121 20.81 8.15 5.77
C ARG A 121 19.42 7.55 6.03
N TYR A 122 19.32 6.51 6.85
CA TYR A 122 18.03 5.89 7.19
C TYR A 122 17.11 6.85 7.94
N LEU A 123 17.64 7.60 8.91
CA LEU A 123 16.85 8.59 9.65
C LEU A 123 16.33 9.72 8.74
N ARG A 124 17.15 10.18 7.77
CA ARG A 124 16.68 11.15 6.76
C ARG A 124 15.58 10.56 5.86
N GLN A 125 15.72 9.29 5.45
CA GLN A 125 14.67 8.61 4.69
C GLN A 125 13.38 8.52 5.49
N LEU A 126 13.44 8.17 6.78
CA LEU A 126 12.25 8.13 7.64
C LEU A 126 11.59 9.51 7.77
N THR A 127 12.39 10.57 7.89
CA THR A 127 11.87 11.95 7.96
C THR A 127 11.13 12.31 6.68
N TYR A 128 11.73 12.06 5.52
CA TYR A 128 11.10 12.30 4.22
C TYR A 128 9.82 11.46 4.03
N LEU A 129 9.83 10.19 4.43
CA LEU A 129 8.66 9.33 4.34
C LEU A 129 7.52 9.78 5.28
N ALA A 130 7.84 10.37 6.43
CA ALA A 130 6.86 10.92 7.35
C ALA A 130 6.15 12.16 6.76
N GLU A 131 6.90 13.06 6.11
CA GLU A 131 6.32 14.21 5.39
C GLU A 131 5.33 13.74 4.29
N GLN A 132 5.71 12.73 3.52
CA GLN A 132 4.83 12.12 2.51
C GLN A 132 3.59 11.46 3.12
N GLU A 133 3.70 10.96 4.36
CA GLU A 133 2.59 10.32 5.08
C GLU A 133 1.54 11.35 5.49
N GLU A 134 1.99 12.51 5.98
CA GLU A 134 1.13 13.63 6.33
C GLU A 134 0.35 14.16 5.11
N ASP A 135 1.04 14.42 3.99
CA ASP A 135 0.41 14.87 2.74
C ASP A 135 -0.70 13.91 2.27
N LEU A 136 -0.41 12.62 2.36
CA LEU A 136 -1.32 11.58 1.90
C LEU A 136 -2.48 11.36 2.88
N GLN A 137 -2.24 11.52 4.19
CA GLN A 137 -3.30 11.53 5.20
C GLN A 137 -4.27 12.70 5.00
N LEU A 138 -3.77 13.90 4.68
CA LEU A 138 -4.61 15.05 4.37
C LEU A 138 -5.49 14.78 3.14
N SER A 139 -4.88 14.22 2.08
CA SER A 139 -5.59 13.85 0.86
C SER A 139 -6.70 12.81 1.12
N LEU A 140 -6.43 11.81 1.96
CA LEU A 140 -7.41 10.80 2.37
C LEU A 140 -8.55 11.39 3.22
N ALA A 141 -8.23 12.29 4.15
CA ALA A 141 -9.23 12.92 5.00
C ALA A 141 -10.20 13.79 4.18
N GLN A 142 -9.70 14.50 3.16
CA GLN A 142 -10.53 15.25 2.23
C GLN A 142 -11.49 14.32 1.47
N LEU A 143 -10.97 13.25 0.88
CA LEU A 143 -11.79 12.23 0.18
C LEU A 143 -12.85 11.60 1.09
N ALA A 144 -12.51 11.37 2.36
CA ALA A 144 -13.42 10.77 3.34
C ALA A 144 -14.57 11.72 3.74
N THR A 145 -14.29 13.02 3.87
CA THR A 145 -15.24 14.00 4.39
C THR A 145 -16.43 14.20 3.45
N ASP A 146 -16.24 14.09 2.14
CA ASP A 146 -17.29 14.39 1.16
C ASP A 146 -18.33 13.26 1.01
N ARG A 147 -18.05 12.07 1.57
CA ARG A 147 -18.79 10.85 1.29
C ARG A 147 -19.68 10.38 2.45
N LYS A 148 -20.98 10.21 2.18
CA LYS A 148 -21.98 9.79 3.18
C LYS A 148 -21.73 8.38 3.73
N ASP A 149 -21.33 7.46 2.86
CA ASP A 149 -21.02 6.07 3.22
C ASP A 149 -19.77 5.99 4.12
N VAL A 150 -18.72 6.75 3.80
CA VAL A 150 -17.52 6.84 4.65
C VAL A 150 -17.85 7.41 6.03
N ARG A 151 -18.63 8.50 6.09
CA ARG A 151 -19.07 9.06 7.38
C ARG A 151 -19.90 8.09 8.21
N LEU A 152 -20.73 7.27 7.55
CA LEU A 152 -21.50 6.22 8.23
C LEU A 152 -20.57 5.15 8.80
N LEU A 153 -19.58 4.69 8.04
CA LEU A 153 -18.59 3.73 8.52
C LEU A 153 -17.80 4.27 9.71
N MET A 154 -17.42 5.55 9.71
CA MET A 154 -16.70 6.20 10.81
C MET A 154 -17.53 6.34 12.10
N SER A 155 -18.85 6.14 12.05
CA SER A 155 -19.67 6.09 13.27
C SER A 155 -19.44 4.80 14.09
N ILE A 156 -18.83 3.79 13.49
CA ILE A 156 -18.47 2.53 14.15
C ILE A 156 -17.21 2.76 14.99
N PRO A 157 -17.23 2.48 16.31
CA PRO A 157 -16.06 2.64 17.16
C PRO A 157 -14.84 1.88 16.61
N GLY A 158 -13.71 2.56 16.49
CA GLY A 158 -12.46 1.99 15.97
C GLY A 158 -12.32 2.05 14.44
N VAL A 159 -13.33 2.53 13.71
CA VAL A 159 -13.23 2.79 12.27
C VAL A 159 -12.94 4.26 12.04
N ASP A 160 -11.70 4.57 11.68
CA ASP A 160 -11.28 5.93 11.32
C ASP A 160 -11.33 6.13 9.80
N TYR A 161 -11.18 7.37 9.32
CA TYR A 161 -11.31 7.75 7.91
C TYR A 161 -10.49 6.85 6.97
N TYR A 162 -9.25 6.50 7.34
CA TYR A 162 -8.42 5.61 6.54
C TYR A 162 -9.04 4.23 6.37
N THR A 163 -9.48 3.62 7.48
CA THR A 163 -10.12 2.30 7.47
C THR A 163 -11.44 2.35 6.72
N ALA A 164 -12.23 3.41 6.94
CA ALA A 164 -13.51 3.61 6.26
C ALA A 164 -13.36 3.74 4.73
N VAL A 165 -12.35 4.47 4.24
CA VAL A 165 -12.09 4.62 2.80
C VAL A 165 -11.48 3.34 2.19
N ALA A 166 -10.84 2.50 3.01
CA ALA A 166 -10.21 1.26 2.55
C ALA A 166 -11.18 0.07 2.39
N LEU A 167 -12.37 0.14 3.00
CA LEU A 167 -13.43 -0.87 2.92
C LEU A 167 -14.26 -0.71 1.62
#